data_AF-A0A3R7LSY6-F1
#
_entry.id   AF-A0A3R7LSY6-F1
#
_cell.length_a   1.000
_cell.length_b   1.000
_cell.length_c   1.000
_cell.angle_alpha   90.00
_cell.angle_beta   90.00
_cell.angle_gamma   90.00
#
_symmetry.space_group_name_H-M   'P 1'
#
loop_
_entity.id
_entity.type
_entity.pdbx_description
1 polymer ?
#
loop_
_entity_poly.entity_id
_entity_poly.type
_entity_poly.pdbx_seq_one_letter_code
_entity_poly.pdbx_strand_id
1 'polypeptide(L)'
;MEDAADKPGRLLIVLDRLMRMPPHQVWPLAAPITASIKCLLQPGVPRKVLDTYRQVWMRLNSLFPRRLWAMSVEGLQPEQPQSKLRKALTEDDIILDPLYVLRCDPRVNRCAPLLQLVIYMLQVYLLSSRTFLSQQMQNTPLVNTPHTPVGGNTTTPPQALEEEREKLRGALVLTQESAAVQILLEACLMNSDEKVGTLTDGAGALTLQEIRSVACSFIHQAFLKDTTLAKLVHFQGYPGELIGPVVRGVPSMHIAIGLNWIPELLQLPDLDKQMFAVELTSHLALQNAMPSTLSISRLAINTLATLLSVLGEEERLSIMEASLPSLVRIGRAFPSLIDDLLHLLVMYGRVGAAHSALSTAPSPHSIAFLDKPDYEEDVACETIPWLRPRKVPQEDSLYARIISTFKELVIASTMTHNLY
;
A
#
# COMPACT_ATOMS: atom_id res chain seq x y z
N MET A 1 -22.86 -5.17 -25.13
CA MET A 1 -21.59 -5.15 -24.39
C MET A 1 -20.90 -6.50 -24.37
N GLU A 2 -21.62 -7.60 -24.59
CA GLU A 2 -21.05 -8.95 -24.74
C GLU A 2 -19.96 -9.03 -25.83
N ASP A 3 -20.21 -8.49 -27.03
CA ASP A 3 -19.22 -8.41 -28.12
C ASP A 3 -18.23 -7.22 -27.97
N ALA A 4 -17.96 -6.70 -26.75
CA ALA A 4 -17.15 -5.49 -26.57
C ALA A 4 -15.71 -5.66 -27.07
N ALA A 5 -15.11 -6.83 -26.89
CA ALA A 5 -13.77 -7.14 -27.36
C ALA A 5 -13.75 -7.39 -28.88
N ASP A 6 -14.76 -8.08 -29.43
CA ASP A 6 -14.78 -8.49 -30.84
C ASP A 6 -15.20 -7.36 -31.79
N LYS A 7 -16.14 -6.49 -31.37
CA LYS A 7 -16.72 -5.42 -32.21
C LYS A 7 -16.79 -4.08 -31.47
N PRO A 8 -15.66 -3.54 -30.99
CA PRO A 8 -15.64 -2.33 -30.17
C PRO A 8 -16.20 -1.11 -30.89
N GLY A 9 -16.01 -0.99 -32.21
CA GLY A 9 -16.52 0.15 -32.99
C GLY A 9 -18.04 0.26 -32.99
N ARG A 10 -18.78 -0.87 -33.03
CA ARG A 10 -20.24 -0.86 -32.96
C ARG A 10 -20.72 -0.40 -31.58
N LEU A 11 -20.07 -0.91 -30.52
CA LEU A 11 -20.38 -0.51 -29.15
C LEU A 11 -20.10 0.98 -28.95
N LEU A 12 -18.99 1.50 -29.49
CA LEU A 12 -18.66 2.93 -29.41
C LEU A 12 -19.74 3.82 -30.05
N ILE A 13 -20.21 3.48 -31.26
CA ILE A 13 -21.30 4.21 -31.92
C ILE A 13 -22.57 4.25 -31.06
N VAL A 14 -22.89 3.12 -30.41
CA VAL A 14 -24.05 3.04 -29.51
C VAL A 14 -23.83 3.92 -28.28
N LEU A 15 -22.68 3.83 -27.62
CA LEU A 15 -22.35 4.67 -26.45
C LEU A 15 -22.37 6.17 -26.79
N ASP A 16 -21.81 6.56 -27.95
CA ASP A 16 -21.84 7.94 -28.44
C ASP A 16 -23.27 8.41 -28.72
N ARG A 17 -24.14 7.53 -29.22
CA ARG A 17 -25.56 7.85 -29.41
C ARG A 17 -26.25 8.07 -28.06
N LEU A 18 -25.98 7.21 -27.07
CA LEU A 18 -26.51 7.38 -25.70
C LEU A 18 -26.02 8.70 -25.07
N MET A 19 -24.77 9.10 -25.31
CA MET A 19 -24.24 10.39 -24.85
C MET A 19 -24.97 11.61 -25.41
N ARG A 20 -25.51 11.51 -26.63
CA ARG A 20 -26.27 12.60 -27.29
C ARG A 20 -27.73 12.66 -26.83
N MET A 21 -28.28 11.58 -26.31
CA MET A 21 -29.67 11.53 -25.83
C MET A 21 -29.80 12.21 -24.46
N PRO A 22 -30.94 12.85 -24.17
CA PRO A 22 -31.17 13.43 -22.86
C PRO A 22 -31.22 12.32 -21.78
N PRO A 23 -30.74 12.57 -20.55
CA PRO A 23 -30.54 11.50 -19.56
C PRO A 23 -31.80 10.68 -19.26
N HIS A 24 -32.98 11.31 -19.27
CA HIS A 24 -34.25 10.64 -18.98
C HIS A 24 -34.64 9.58 -20.03
N GLN A 25 -34.16 9.71 -21.27
CA GLN A 25 -34.36 8.69 -22.32
C GLN A 25 -33.35 7.56 -22.23
N VAL A 26 -32.19 7.80 -21.62
CA VAL A 26 -31.13 6.79 -21.43
C VAL A 26 -31.41 5.95 -20.17
N TRP A 27 -32.08 6.53 -19.17
CA TRP A 27 -32.37 5.87 -17.91
C TRP A 27 -33.09 4.51 -18.00
N PRO A 28 -34.09 4.31 -18.88
CA PRO A 28 -34.70 2.98 -19.08
C PRO A 28 -33.70 1.89 -19.50
N LEU A 29 -32.55 2.28 -20.07
CA LEU A 29 -31.47 1.39 -20.46
C LEU A 29 -30.42 1.20 -19.34
N ALA A 30 -30.55 1.85 -18.18
CA ALA A 30 -29.56 1.77 -17.11
C ALA A 30 -29.36 0.34 -16.61
N ALA A 31 -30.44 -0.41 -16.36
CA ALA A 31 -30.37 -1.79 -15.86
C ALA A 31 -29.58 -2.74 -16.79
N PRO A 32 -29.87 -2.83 -18.11
CA PRO A 32 -29.06 -3.66 -19.00
C PRO A 32 -27.62 -3.13 -19.17
N ILE A 33 -27.42 -1.81 -19.06
CA ILE A 33 -26.09 -1.18 -19.13
C ILE A 33 -25.22 -1.55 -17.92
N THR A 34 -25.79 -1.61 -16.72
CA THR A 34 -25.04 -2.00 -15.51
C THR A 34 -24.91 -3.52 -15.40
N ALA A 35 -25.91 -4.29 -15.83
CA ALA A 35 -25.85 -5.77 -15.78
C ALA A 35 -24.72 -6.36 -16.64
N SER A 36 -24.37 -5.70 -17.74
CA SER A 36 -23.33 -6.16 -18.67
C SER A 36 -21.99 -5.43 -18.53
N ILE A 37 -21.78 -4.71 -17.42
CA ILE A 37 -20.53 -3.96 -17.15
C ILE A 37 -19.29 -4.88 -17.12
N LYS A 38 -19.41 -6.14 -16.66
CA LYS A 38 -18.29 -7.09 -16.62
C LYS A 38 -17.75 -7.45 -18.00
N CYS A 39 -18.57 -7.37 -19.05
CA CYS A 39 -18.11 -7.63 -20.41
C CYS A 39 -17.02 -6.62 -20.82
N LEU A 40 -17.00 -5.43 -20.21
CA LEU A 40 -15.97 -4.42 -20.41
C LEU A 40 -14.63 -4.76 -19.71
N LEU A 41 -14.60 -5.77 -18.83
CA LEU A 41 -13.38 -6.27 -18.17
C LEU A 41 -12.64 -7.33 -19.00
N GLN A 42 -13.15 -7.68 -20.18
CA GLN A 42 -12.50 -8.65 -21.06
C GLN A 42 -11.19 -8.08 -21.64
N PRO A 43 -10.16 -8.92 -21.82
CA PRO A 43 -8.96 -8.50 -22.53
C PRO A 43 -9.32 -8.11 -23.98
N GLY A 44 -8.73 -7.02 -24.48
CA GLY A 44 -8.98 -6.52 -25.84
C GLY A 44 -10.02 -5.40 -25.96
N VAL A 45 -10.75 -5.07 -24.89
CA VAL A 45 -11.67 -3.91 -24.90
C VAL A 45 -10.86 -2.60 -24.97
N PRO A 46 -11.05 -1.76 -26.01
CA PRO A 46 -10.25 -0.54 -26.17
C PRO A 46 -10.54 0.51 -25.10
N ARG A 47 -9.51 1.25 -24.66
CA ARG A 47 -9.62 2.32 -23.65
C ARG A 47 -10.71 3.35 -23.97
N LYS A 48 -10.85 3.72 -25.24
CA LYS A 48 -11.90 4.67 -25.68
C LYS A 48 -13.32 4.19 -25.36
N VAL A 49 -13.59 2.88 -25.45
CA VAL A 49 -14.89 2.30 -25.08
C VAL A 49 -15.13 2.46 -23.58
N LEU A 50 -14.12 2.14 -22.76
CA LEU A 50 -14.18 2.26 -21.30
C LEU A 50 -14.43 3.70 -20.85
N ASP A 51 -13.69 4.66 -21.42
CA ASP A 51 -13.84 6.08 -21.08
C ASP A 51 -15.21 6.63 -21.51
N THR A 52 -15.73 6.19 -22.65
CA THR A 52 -17.05 6.59 -23.14
C THR A 52 -18.16 5.96 -22.29
N TYR A 53 -18.01 4.69 -21.88
CA TYR A 53 -18.91 4.05 -20.93
C TYR A 53 -18.95 4.80 -19.60
N ARG A 54 -17.78 5.16 -19.05
CA ARG A 54 -17.68 5.95 -17.82
C ARG A 54 -18.47 7.25 -17.91
N GLN A 55 -18.40 7.95 -19.04
CA GLN A 55 -19.17 9.18 -19.27
C GLN A 55 -20.68 8.94 -19.33
N VAL A 56 -21.12 7.88 -20.00
CA VAL A 56 -22.54 7.47 -20.02
C VAL A 56 -23.02 7.17 -18.60
N TRP A 57 -22.23 6.42 -17.83
CA TRP A 57 -22.53 6.10 -16.44
C TRP A 57 -22.67 7.37 -15.59
N MET A 58 -21.76 8.34 -15.74
CA MET A 58 -21.83 9.62 -15.02
C MET A 58 -23.07 10.45 -15.40
N ARG A 59 -23.54 10.39 -16.65
CA ARG A 59 -24.82 11.01 -17.05
C ARG A 59 -26.04 10.31 -16.44
N LEU A 60 -26.00 8.99 -16.32
CA LEU A 60 -27.06 8.25 -15.62
C LEU A 60 -27.07 8.58 -14.12
N ASN A 61 -25.88 8.77 -13.54
CA ASN A 61 -25.69 9.07 -12.12
C ASN A 61 -26.34 10.40 -11.71
N SER A 62 -26.55 11.34 -12.64
CA SER A 62 -27.20 12.62 -12.33
C SER A 62 -28.71 12.53 -12.15
N LEU A 63 -29.35 11.39 -12.44
CA LEU A 63 -30.81 11.23 -12.33
C LEU A 63 -31.21 10.49 -11.05
N PHE A 64 -30.86 9.20 -10.95
CA PHE A 64 -31.21 8.35 -9.81
C PHE A 64 -29.95 7.63 -9.31
N PRO A 65 -29.02 8.34 -8.66
CA PRO A 65 -27.70 7.84 -8.30
C PRO A 65 -27.77 6.55 -7.47
N ARG A 66 -28.56 6.54 -6.40
CA ARG A 66 -28.71 5.40 -5.47
C ARG A 66 -29.09 4.10 -6.18
N ARG A 67 -30.09 4.18 -7.08
CA ARG A 67 -30.53 3.02 -7.88
C ARG A 67 -29.45 2.59 -8.87
N LEU A 68 -28.75 3.53 -9.50
CA LEU A 68 -27.65 3.22 -10.40
C LEU A 68 -26.51 2.49 -9.67
N TRP A 69 -26.15 2.94 -8.48
CA TRP A 69 -25.08 2.35 -7.68
C TRP A 69 -25.40 0.92 -7.29
N ALA A 70 -26.59 0.65 -6.75
CA ALA A 70 -27.02 -0.70 -6.40
C ALA A 70 -26.98 -1.65 -7.62
N MET A 71 -27.50 -1.20 -8.77
CA MET A 71 -27.45 -2.00 -10.01
C MET A 71 -26.01 -2.21 -10.54
N SER A 72 -25.11 -1.25 -10.31
CA SER A 72 -23.70 -1.34 -10.73
C SER A 72 -22.89 -2.27 -9.84
N VAL A 73 -23.12 -2.23 -8.51
CA VAL A 73 -22.49 -3.15 -7.55
C VAL A 73 -22.91 -4.58 -7.85
N GLU A 74 -24.20 -4.82 -8.07
CA GLU A 74 -24.73 -6.14 -8.47
C GLU A 74 -24.15 -6.57 -9.82
N GLY A 75 -24.13 -5.65 -10.79
CA GLY A 75 -23.56 -5.88 -12.11
C GLY A 75 -22.07 -6.21 -12.12
N LEU A 76 -21.33 -5.91 -11.05
CA LEU A 76 -19.88 -6.19 -10.92
C LEU A 76 -19.55 -7.39 -10.03
N GLN A 77 -20.51 -8.04 -9.37
CA GLN A 77 -20.27 -9.21 -8.49
C GLN A 77 -19.67 -10.39 -9.28
N PRO A 78 -18.66 -11.13 -8.80
CA PRO A 78 -18.13 -12.28 -9.54
C PRO A 78 -19.19 -13.35 -9.82
N GLU A 79 -19.09 -14.05 -10.96
CA GLU A 79 -19.99 -15.17 -11.28
C GLU A 79 -19.69 -16.37 -10.37
N GLN A 80 -20.56 -16.61 -9.40
CA GLN A 80 -20.49 -17.81 -8.57
C GLN A 80 -21.44 -18.89 -9.10
N PRO A 81 -20.99 -20.16 -9.23
CA PRO A 81 -21.84 -21.25 -9.74
C PRO A 81 -23.09 -21.51 -8.90
N GLN A 82 -23.13 -21.04 -7.65
CA GLN A 82 -24.29 -21.12 -6.74
C GLN A 82 -25.15 -19.83 -6.68
N SER A 83 -24.86 -18.82 -7.52
CA SER A 83 -25.45 -17.47 -7.46
C SER A 83 -26.95 -17.40 -7.74
N LYS A 84 -27.58 -18.46 -8.27
CA LYS A 84 -29.03 -18.45 -8.60
C LYS A 84 -29.93 -18.33 -7.36
N LEU A 85 -29.43 -18.60 -6.16
CA LEU A 85 -30.17 -18.46 -4.89
C LEU A 85 -29.87 -17.17 -4.11
N ARG A 86 -28.95 -16.31 -4.59
CA ARG A 86 -28.57 -15.11 -3.84
C ARG A 86 -29.62 -14.02 -4.06
N LYS A 87 -30.16 -13.47 -2.97
CA LYS A 87 -31.00 -12.26 -3.02
C LYS A 87 -30.16 -11.11 -3.54
N ALA A 88 -30.66 -10.38 -4.54
CA ALA A 88 -30.01 -9.17 -5.05
C ALA A 88 -29.78 -8.18 -3.90
N LEU A 89 -28.57 -7.60 -3.83
CA LEU A 89 -28.27 -6.63 -2.77
C LEU A 89 -29.18 -5.42 -2.89
N THR A 90 -29.80 -5.04 -1.77
CA THR A 90 -30.56 -3.79 -1.67
C THR A 90 -29.64 -2.62 -1.32
N GLU A 91 -30.12 -1.39 -1.51
CA GLU A 91 -29.39 -0.20 -1.07
C GLU A 91 -29.09 -0.24 0.43
N ASP A 92 -30.06 -0.68 1.23
CA ASP A 92 -29.93 -0.77 2.69
C ASP A 92 -28.83 -1.76 3.10
N ASP A 93 -28.72 -2.89 2.39
CA ASP A 93 -27.65 -3.89 2.65
C ASP A 93 -26.26 -3.28 2.42
N ILE A 94 -26.10 -2.44 1.38
CA ILE A 94 -24.82 -1.79 1.04
C ILE A 94 -24.53 -0.63 2.02
N ILE A 95 -25.54 0.09 2.50
CA ILE A 95 -25.36 1.13 3.52
C ILE A 95 -24.87 0.51 4.84
N LEU A 96 -25.36 -0.68 5.21
CA LEU A 96 -24.92 -1.38 6.42
C LEU A 96 -23.48 -1.89 6.32
N ASP A 97 -23.08 -2.41 5.16
CA ASP A 97 -21.71 -2.84 4.88
C ASP A 97 -21.20 -2.25 3.55
N PRO A 98 -20.56 -1.06 3.57
CA PRO A 98 -20.08 -0.40 2.36
C PRO A 98 -18.95 -1.17 1.67
N LEU A 99 -18.31 -2.14 2.33
CA LEU A 99 -17.24 -2.95 1.74
C LEU A 99 -17.76 -3.93 0.69
N TYR A 100 -19.08 -4.16 0.59
CA TYR A 100 -19.67 -4.93 -0.51
C TYR A 100 -19.31 -4.37 -1.90
N VAL A 101 -19.11 -3.05 -2.00
CA VAL A 101 -18.68 -2.38 -3.24
C VAL A 101 -17.34 -2.90 -3.75
N LEU A 102 -16.44 -3.30 -2.84
CA LEU A 102 -15.10 -3.80 -3.15
C LEU A 102 -15.07 -5.32 -3.40
N ARG A 103 -16.16 -6.05 -3.15
CA ARG A 103 -16.29 -7.49 -3.45
C ARG A 103 -16.63 -7.75 -4.93
N CYS A 104 -16.21 -6.85 -5.82
CA CYS A 104 -16.43 -6.95 -7.25
C CYS A 104 -15.48 -7.94 -7.93
N ASP A 105 -15.69 -8.20 -9.22
CA ASP A 105 -14.78 -8.97 -10.06
C ASP A 105 -13.33 -8.42 -9.95
N PRO A 106 -12.35 -9.27 -9.64
CA PRO A 106 -10.97 -8.82 -9.37
C PRO A 106 -10.30 -8.15 -10.59
N ARG A 107 -10.79 -8.38 -11.81
CA ARG A 107 -10.29 -7.71 -13.02
C ARG A 107 -10.50 -6.19 -12.99
N VAL A 108 -11.43 -5.70 -12.16
CA VAL A 108 -11.61 -4.25 -11.93
C VAL A 108 -10.32 -3.61 -11.42
N ASN A 109 -9.52 -4.33 -10.63
CA ASN A 109 -8.25 -3.85 -10.09
C ASN A 109 -7.17 -3.62 -11.16
N ARG A 110 -7.48 -3.93 -12.44
CA ARG A 110 -6.65 -3.66 -13.61
C ARG A 110 -7.37 -2.85 -14.69
N CYS A 111 -8.53 -2.30 -14.37
CA CYS A 111 -9.31 -1.45 -15.28
C CYS A 111 -9.58 -0.08 -14.63
N ALA A 112 -8.64 0.86 -14.80
CA ALA A 112 -8.69 2.15 -14.12
C ALA A 112 -10.03 2.94 -14.31
N PRO A 113 -10.65 3.00 -15.51
CA PRO A 113 -11.92 3.72 -15.67
C PRO A 113 -13.07 3.12 -14.86
N LEU A 114 -13.10 1.79 -14.70
CA LEU A 114 -14.12 1.11 -13.91
C LEU A 114 -13.78 1.13 -12.41
N LEU A 115 -12.50 1.02 -12.04
CA LEU A 115 -12.07 1.21 -10.66
C LEU A 115 -12.43 2.61 -10.13
N GLN A 116 -12.33 3.64 -10.96
CA GLN A 116 -12.78 5.00 -10.60
C GLN A 116 -14.28 5.04 -10.26
N LEU A 117 -15.13 4.30 -10.99
CA LEU A 117 -16.56 4.21 -10.69
C LEU A 117 -16.79 3.46 -9.37
N VAL A 118 -16.07 2.37 -9.14
CA VAL A 118 -16.14 1.58 -7.89
C VAL A 118 -15.73 2.43 -6.69
N ILE A 119 -14.61 3.16 -6.78
CA ILE A 119 -14.14 4.05 -5.72
C ILE A 119 -15.11 5.21 -5.50
N TYR A 120 -15.70 5.76 -6.56
CA TYR A 120 -16.73 6.80 -6.42
C TYR A 120 -17.93 6.28 -5.62
N MET A 121 -18.46 5.09 -5.96
CA MET A 121 -19.54 4.47 -5.21
C MET A 121 -19.14 4.18 -3.76
N LEU A 122 -17.94 3.64 -3.54
CA LEU A 122 -17.40 3.35 -2.21
C LEU A 122 -17.33 4.60 -1.33
N GLN A 123 -16.84 5.72 -1.85
CA GLN A 123 -16.77 6.99 -1.12
C GLN A 123 -18.15 7.41 -0.61
N VAL A 124 -19.17 7.30 -1.47
CA VAL A 124 -20.52 7.71 -1.11
C VAL A 124 -21.16 6.72 -0.13
N TYR A 125 -20.95 5.41 -0.29
CA TYR A 125 -21.47 4.42 0.64
C TYR A 125 -20.78 4.44 2.01
N LEU A 126 -19.46 4.69 2.09
CA LEU A 126 -18.78 4.94 3.37
C LEU A 126 -19.37 6.15 4.09
N LEU A 127 -19.62 7.25 3.37
CA LEU A 127 -20.27 8.43 3.93
C LEU A 127 -21.73 8.15 4.36
N SER A 128 -22.45 7.34 3.58
CA SER A 128 -23.85 6.97 3.84
C SER A 128 -23.95 6.06 5.06
N SER A 129 -23.10 5.04 5.16
CA SER A 129 -22.94 4.17 6.35
C SER A 129 -22.69 5.00 7.61
N ARG A 130 -21.71 5.92 7.56
CA ARG A 130 -21.40 6.82 8.68
C ARG A 130 -22.61 7.65 9.11
N THR A 131 -23.34 8.21 8.15
CA THR A 131 -24.53 9.04 8.40
C THR A 131 -25.67 8.19 8.97
N PHE A 132 -25.89 7.00 8.43
CA PHE A 132 -26.87 6.03 8.91
C PHE A 132 -26.61 5.64 10.36
N LEU A 133 -25.37 5.26 10.69
CA LEU A 133 -24.98 4.90 12.06
C LEU A 133 -25.19 6.07 13.04
N SER A 134 -24.84 7.30 12.64
CA SER A 134 -25.11 8.49 13.46
C SER A 134 -26.60 8.74 13.68
N GLN A 135 -27.44 8.56 12.66
CA GLN A 135 -28.89 8.69 12.79
C GLN A 135 -29.49 7.58 13.66
N GLN A 136 -29.00 6.34 13.53
CA GLN A 136 -29.47 5.21 14.34
C GLN A 136 -29.17 5.42 15.83
N MET A 137 -28.02 6.02 16.17
CA MET A 137 -27.70 6.40 17.54
C MET A 137 -28.68 7.45 18.09
N GLN A 138 -28.97 8.51 17.33
CA GLN A 138 -29.92 9.56 17.73
C GLN A 138 -31.34 9.03 17.91
N ASN A 139 -31.77 8.10 17.05
CA ASN A 139 -33.12 7.55 17.06
C ASN A 139 -33.34 6.46 18.13
N THR A 140 -32.26 5.92 18.72
CA THR A 140 -32.32 4.88 19.76
C THR A 140 -31.57 5.32 21.03
N PRO A 141 -32.01 6.39 21.73
CA PRO A 141 -31.36 6.84 22.96
C PRO A 141 -31.60 5.84 24.09
N LEU A 142 -30.59 5.60 24.92
CA LEU A 142 -30.62 4.65 26.05
C LEU A 142 -31.60 5.02 27.19
N VAL A 143 -32.25 6.18 27.08
CA VAL A 143 -33.13 6.77 28.10
C VAL A 143 -34.44 5.97 28.31
N ASN A 144 -34.79 5.05 27.40
CA ASN A 144 -36.08 4.36 27.42
C ASN A 144 -36.07 2.92 27.97
N THR A 145 -34.99 2.42 28.57
CA THR A 145 -35.06 1.17 29.34
C THR A 145 -35.62 1.45 30.74
N PRO A 146 -36.87 1.08 31.06
CA PRO A 146 -37.39 1.23 32.42
C PRO A 146 -36.52 0.42 33.38
N HIS A 147 -36.12 1.06 34.47
CA HIS A 147 -35.43 0.47 35.60
C HIS A 147 -36.03 -0.89 35.97
N THR A 148 -35.34 -1.98 35.61
CA THR A 148 -35.55 -3.28 36.27
C THR A 148 -34.46 -3.37 37.35
N PRO A 149 -34.80 -3.26 38.65
CA PRO A 149 -33.85 -3.47 39.70
C PRO A 149 -33.69 -4.98 39.89
N VAL A 150 -32.80 -5.60 39.11
CA VAL A 150 -32.35 -6.96 39.40
C VAL A 150 -30.98 -6.85 40.05
N GLY A 151 -30.90 -7.32 41.29
CA GLY A 151 -29.77 -7.14 42.19
C GLY A 151 -28.41 -7.46 41.57
N GLY A 152 -27.51 -6.48 41.67
CA GLY A 152 -26.11 -6.56 41.26
C GLY A 152 -25.51 -5.15 41.28
N ASN A 153 -24.56 -4.91 42.18
CA ASN A 153 -24.03 -3.60 42.58
C ASN A 153 -23.14 -2.87 41.55
N THR A 154 -23.57 -2.74 40.29
CA THR A 154 -22.87 -1.86 39.32
C THR A 154 -23.87 -1.19 38.39
N THR A 155 -24.51 -0.11 38.86
CA THR A 155 -25.21 0.83 37.97
C THR A 155 -24.17 1.71 37.27
N THR A 156 -23.73 1.32 36.08
CA THR A 156 -23.01 2.25 35.18
C THR A 156 -23.94 3.41 34.86
N PRO A 157 -23.52 4.67 35.06
CA PRO A 157 -24.37 5.82 34.80
C PRO A 157 -24.76 5.87 33.31
N PRO A 158 -26.00 6.27 32.96
CA PRO A 158 -26.49 6.29 31.57
C PRO A 158 -25.59 7.06 30.60
N GLN A 159 -24.90 8.10 31.10
CA GLN A 159 -23.93 8.88 30.33
C GLN A 159 -22.69 8.08 29.91
N ALA A 160 -22.20 7.19 30.77
CA ALA A 160 -21.03 6.36 30.45
C ALA A 160 -21.36 5.33 29.35
N LEU A 161 -22.59 4.81 29.34
CA LEU A 161 -23.05 3.86 28.31
C LEU A 161 -23.23 4.53 26.94
N GLU A 162 -23.69 5.79 26.91
CA GLU A 162 -23.78 6.58 25.67
C GLU A 162 -22.39 6.94 25.12
N GLU A 163 -21.44 7.28 26.00
CA GLU A 163 -20.05 7.52 25.62
C GLU A 163 -19.39 6.26 25.04
N GLU A 164 -19.63 5.10 25.66
CA GLU A 164 -19.18 3.80 25.14
C GLU A 164 -19.77 3.51 23.76
N ARG A 165 -21.07 3.77 23.57
CA ARG A 165 -21.76 3.57 22.29
C ARG A 165 -21.17 4.46 21.19
N GLU A 166 -20.86 5.72 21.49
CA GLU A 166 -20.23 6.63 20.53
C GLU A 166 -18.81 6.21 20.17
N LYS A 167 -18.03 5.70 21.15
CA LYS A 167 -16.72 5.09 20.92
C LYS A 167 -16.83 3.86 20.02
N LEU A 168 -17.79 2.97 20.26
CA LEU A 168 -18.03 1.80 19.42
C LEU A 168 -18.43 2.18 17.99
N ARG A 169 -19.29 3.20 17.82
CA ARG A 169 -19.64 3.74 16.50
C ARG A 169 -18.40 4.27 15.77
N GLY A 170 -17.60 5.09 16.45
CA GLY A 170 -16.36 5.64 15.90
C GLY A 170 -15.38 4.53 15.48
N ALA A 171 -15.19 3.52 16.33
CA ALA A 171 -14.34 2.37 16.05
C ALA A 171 -14.84 1.56 14.85
N LEU A 172 -16.15 1.33 14.71
CA LEU A 172 -16.73 0.64 13.57
C LEU A 172 -16.49 1.39 12.27
N VAL A 173 -16.72 2.71 12.25
CA VAL A 173 -16.46 3.56 11.07
C VAL A 173 -14.98 3.52 10.68
N LEU A 174 -14.07 3.69 11.64
CA LEU A 174 -12.63 3.60 11.39
C LEU A 174 -12.20 2.21 10.89
N THR A 175 -12.83 1.15 11.39
CA THR A 175 -12.57 -0.22 10.93
C THR A 175 -13.01 -0.40 9.48
N GLN A 176 -14.19 0.11 9.10
CA GLN A 176 -14.67 0.06 7.71
C GLN A 176 -13.77 0.88 6.77
N GLU A 177 -13.44 2.12 7.15
CA GLU A 177 -12.61 3.00 6.33
C GLU A 177 -11.16 2.46 6.21
N SER A 178 -10.59 1.89 7.27
CA SER A 178 -9.26 1.27 7.20
C SER A 178 -9.25 0.00 6.34
N ALA A 179 -10.25 -0.87 6.46
CA ALA A 179 -10.39 -2.04 5.60
C ALA A 179 -10.52 -1.65 4.11
N ALA A 180 -11.28 -0.60 3.80
CA ALA A 180 -11.38 -0.08 2.44
C ALA A 180 -10.01 0.39 1.91
N VAL A 181 -9.23 1.09 2.72
CA VAL A 181 -7.86 1.50 2.35
C VAL A 181 -6.96 0.28 2.14
N GLN A 182 -7.01 -0.73 3.01
CA GLN A 182 -6.19 -1.93 2.88
C GLN A 182 -6.49 -2.71 1.58
N ILE A 183 -7.76 -2.89 1.25
CA ILE A 183 -8.16 -3.55 -0.02
C ILE A 183 -7.66 -2.76 -1.24
N LEU A 184 -7.71 -1.43 -1.20
CA LEU A 184 -7.19 -0.59 -2.29
C LEU A 184 -5.66 -0.59 -2.36
N LEU A 185 -4.97 -0.72 -1.23
CA LEU A 185 -3.52 -0.92 -1.19
C LEU A 185 -3.14 -2.27 -1.82
N GLU A 186 -3.87 -3.34 -1.52
CA GLU A 186 -3.67 -4.64 -2.17
C GLU A 186 -3.86 -4.56 -3.70
N ALA A 187 -4.85 -3.78 -4.17
CA ALA A 187 -5.03 -3.53 -5.60
C ALA A 187 -3.82 -2.83 -6.25
N CYS A 188 -2.96 -2.16 -5.49
CA CYS A 188 -1.75 -1.48 -5.96
C CYS A 188 -0.51 -2.40 -6.06
N LEU A 189 -0.60 -3.64 -5.58
CA LEU A 189 0.46 -4.64 -5.69
C LEU A 189 0.63 -5.07 -7.15
N MET A 190 1.86 -5.41 -7.53
CA MET A 190 2.15 -5.99 -8.85
C MET A 190 1.91 -7.50 -8.80
N ASN A 191 1.09 -8.03 -9.71
CA ASN A 191 0.81 -9.46 -9.75
C ASN A 191 2.04 -10.24 -10.25
N SER A 192 2.19 -11.51 -9.88
CA SER A 192 3.27 -12.40 -10.36
C SER A 192 3.36 -12.41 -11.89
N ASP A 193 2.22 -12.44 -12.56
CA ASP A 193 2.11 -12.50 -14.02
C ASP A 193 2.51 -11.16 -14.67
N GLU A 194 2.34 -10.05 -13.95
CA GLU A 194 2.78 -8.71 -14.36
C GLU A 194 4.29 -8.51 -14.14
N LYS A 195 4.91 -9.19 -13.16
CA LYS A 195 6.38 -9.16 -12.98
C LYS A 195 7.11 -9.73 -14.20
N VAL A 196 6.50 -10.70 -14.90
CA VAL A 196 7.04 -11.29 -16.13
C VAL A 196 6.75 -10.42 -17.36
N GLY A 197 5.54 -9.85 -17.47
CA GLY A 197 5.12 -9.01 -18.61
C GLY A 197 5.69 -7.57 -18.61
N THR A 198 6.07 -7.04 -17.45
CA THR A 198 6.72 -5.72 -17.34
C THR A 198 8.10 -5.68 -17.97
N LEU A 199 8.78 -6.82 -18.07
CA LEU A 199 10.06 -6.98 -18.76
C LEU A 199 9.89 -7.02 -20.29
N THR A 200 8.68 -7.22 -20.81
CA THR A 200 8.44 -7.47 -22.24
C THR A 200 7.57 -6.42 -22.94
N ASP A 201 6.59 -5.78 -22.27
CA ASP A 201 5.58 -5.00 -23.02
C ASP A 201 5.22 -3.59 -22.48
N GLY A 202 5.72 -3.16 -21.32
CA GLY A 202 5.55 -1.78 -20.79
C GLY A 202 4.12 -1.31 -20.46
N ALA A 203 3.09 -1.80 -21.17
CA ALA A 203 1.69 -1.44 -21.03
C ALA A 203 1.10 -1.89 -19.69
N GLY A 204 1.57 -3.02 -19.14
CA GLY A 204 1.21 -3.48 -17.80
C GLY A 204 1.68 -2.52 -16.71
N ALA A 205 2.89 -1.95 -16.85
CA ALA A 205 3.43 -0.97 -15.91
C ALA A 205 2.60 0.33 -15.90
N LEU A 206 2.20 0.81 -17.09
CA LEU A 206 1.34 1.98 -17.23
C LEU A 206 -0.04 1.75 -16.63
N THR A 207 -0.62 0.57 -16.85
CA THR A 207 -1.92 0.19 -16.27
C THR A 207 -1.84 0.19 -14.75
N LEU A 208 -0.81 -0.42 -14.17
CA LEU A 208 -0.60 -0.43 -12.71
C LEU A 208 -0.36 0.98 -12.17
N GLN A 209 0.35 1.83 -12.90
CA GLN A 209 0.56 3.23 -12.52
C GLN A 209 -0.76 4.02 -12.50
N GLU A 210 -1.66 3.81 -13.46
CA GLU A 210 -3.00 4.42 -13.44
C GLU A 210 -3.82 3.93 -12.24
N ILE A 211 -3.80 2.62 -11.96
CA ILE A 211 -4.48 2.03 -10.79
C ILE A 211 -3.96 2.67 -9.49
N ARG A 212 -2.63 2.76 -9.35
CA ARG A 212 -1.97 3.41 -8.20
C ARG A 212 -2.37 4.87 -8.08
N SER A 213 -2.41 5.62 -9.19
CA SER A 213 -2.83 7.03 -9.17
C SER A 213 -4.25 7.19 -8.65
N VAL A 214 -5.18 6.36 -9.13
CA VAL A 214 -6.58 6.36 -8.73
C VAL A 214 -6.75 5.99 -7.25
N ALA A 215 -6.14 4.90 -6.80
CA ALA A 215 -6.19 4.45 -5.40
C ALA A 215 -5.50 5.44 -4.45
N CYS A 216 -4.30 5.92 -4.79
CA CYS A 216 -3.58 6.88 -3.96
C CYS A 216 -4.33 8.21 -3.87
N SER A 217 -5.01 8.66 -4.93
CA SER A 217 -5.88 9.85 -4.85
C SER A 217 -7.01 9.67 -3.85
N PHE A 218 -7.63 8.48 -3.76
CA PHE A 218 -8.63 8.18 -2.73
C PHE A 218 -8.02 8.21 -1.33
N ILE A 219 -6.90 7.50 -1.13
CA ILE A 219 -6.21 7.38 0.16
C ILE A 219 -5.76 8.77 0.66
N HIS A 220 -5.25 9.60 -0.25
CA HIS A 220 -4.89 10.98 0.04
C HIS A 220 -6.04 11.79 0.64
N GLN A 221 -7.20 11.76 -0.01
CA GLN A 221 -8.39 12.46 0.47
C GLN A 221 -8.90 11.86 1.79
N ALA A 222 -8.85 10.54 1.95
CA ALA A 222 -9.23 9.86 3.19
C ALA A 222 -8.36 10.31 4.38
N PHE A 223 -7.04 10.38 4.19
CA PHE A 223 -6.10 10.82 5.23
C PHE A 223 -6.21 12.31 5.56
N LEU A 224 -6.58 13.16 4.60
CA LEU A 224 -6.87 14.58 4.88
C LEU A 224 -8.15 14.75 5.71
N LYS A 225 -9.16 13.91 5.44
CA LYS A 225 -10.45 13.96 6.13
C LYS A 225 -10.35 13.44 7.55
N ASP A 226 -9.58 12.37 7.78
CA ASP A 226 -9.38 11.78 9.09
C ASP A 226 -7.92 11.33 9.26
N THR A 227 -7.17 12.06 10.09
CA THR A 227 -5.76 11.75 10.35
C THR A 227 -5.58 10.54 11.26
N THR A 228 -6.60 10.16 12.03
CA THR A 228 -6.56 8.95 12.86
C THR A 228 -6.63 7.69 12.00
N LEU A 229 -7.36 7.74 10.88
CA LEU A 229 -7.36 6.70 9.86
C LEU A 229 -5.94 6.50 9.29
N ALA A 230 -5.21 7.57 8.99
CA ALA A 230 -3.84 7.49 8.50
C ALA A 230 -2.93 6.75 9.48
N LYS A 231 -3.00 7.12 10.77
CA LYS A 231 -2.28 6.42 11.85
C LYS A 231 -2.67 4.94 11.90
N LEU A 232 -3.97 4.64 11.95
CA LEU A 232 -4.47 3.27 12.04
C LEU A 232 -3.98 2.37 10.90
N VAL A 233 -4.07 2.82 9.64
CA VAL A 233 -3.66 2.03 8.47
C VAL A 233 -2.18 1.64 8.53
N HIS A 234 -1.32 2.54 8.98
CA HIS A 234 0.10 2.27 9.04
C HIS A 234 0.50 1.47 10.29
N PHE A 235 -0.24 1.60 11.39
CA PHE A 235 -0.11 0.69 12.54
C PHE A 235 -0.59 -0.73 12.18
N GLN A 236 -1.62 -0.87 11.35
CA GLN A 236 -2.01 -2.16 10.75
C GLN A 236 -0.93 -2.70 9.82
N GLY A 237 -0.20 -1.82 9.14
CA GLY A 237 0.86 -2.16 8.18
C GLY A 237 0.30 -2.60 6.83
N TYR A 238 1.18 -2.68 5.85
CA TYR A 238 0.93 -3.17 4.49
C TYR A 238 2.28 -3.59 3.86
N PRO A 239 2.29 -4.34 2.74
CA PRO A 239 3.54 -4.84 2.16
C PRO A 239 4.56 -3.74 1.85
N GLY A 240 5.84 -3.96 2.20
CA GLY A 240 6.93 -2.99 2.04
C GLY A 240 7.09 -2.46 0.60
N GLU A 241 6.80 -3.31 -0.39
CA GLU A 241 6.80 -2.94 -1.82
C GLU A 241 5.86 -1.74 -2.14
N LEU A 242 4.84 -1.49 -1.32
CA LEU A 242 3.90 -0.39 -1.48
C LEU A 242 4.32 0.90 -0.78
N ILE A 243 5.24 0.87 0.19
CA ILE A 243 5.63 2.05 0.96
C ILE A 243 6.13 3.16 0.04
N GLY A 244 7.09 2.85 -0.85
CA GLY A 244 7.59 3.81 -1.83
C GLY A 244 6.52 4.39 -2.77
N PRO A 245 5.70 3.55 -3.44
CA PRO A 245 4.55 4.00 -4.22
C PRO A 245 3.54 4.86 -3.46
N VAL A 246 3.16 4.48 -2.24
CA VAL A 246 2.19 5.21 -1.41
C VAL A 246 2.74 6.56 -0.99
N VAL A 247 3.98 6.62 -0.48
CA VAL A 247 4.61 7.87 -0.05
C VAL A 247 4.65 8.88 -1.22
N ARG A 248 5.04 8.42 -2.43
CA ARG A 248 5.05 9.26 -3.64
C ARG A 248 3.66 9.62 -4.16
N GLY A 249 2.70 8.69 -4.09
CA GLY A 249 1.37 8.84 -4.64
C GLY A 249 0.39 9.59 -3.74
N VAL A 250 0.68 9.70 -2.44
CA VAL A 250 -0.19 10.28 -1.40
C VAL A 250 0.48 11.53 -0.80
N PRO A 251 0.20 12.74 -1.32
CA PRO A 251 0.85 13.96 -0.83
C PRO A 251 0.62 14.29 0.64
N SER A 252 -0.49 13.83 1.23
CA SER A 252 -0.82 14.04 2.66
C SER A 252 0.01 13.20 3.62
N MET A 253 0.94 12.38 3.13
CA MET A 253 1.82 11.56 3.97
C MET A 253 2.71 12.37 4.92
N HIS A 254 2.93 13.66 4.65
CA HIS A 254 3.62 14.57 5.57
C HIS A 254 2.89 14.73 6.93
N ILE A 255 1.59 14.44 7.01
CA ILE A 255 0.83 14.38 8.26
C ILE A 255 1.46 13.37 9.24
N ALA A 256 2.12 12.32 8.74
CA ALA A 256 2.84 11.35 9.55
C ALA A 256 3.93 11.98 10.42
N ILE A 257 4.63 12.97 9.85
CA ILE A 257 5.69 13.72 10.51
C ILE A 257 5.08 14.73 11.48
N GLY A 258 4.07 15.48 11.04
CA GLY A 258 3.44 16.53 11.86
C GLY A 258 2.73 16.02 13.12
N LEU A 259 2.11 14.85 13.04
CA LEU A 259 1.44 14.21 14.18
C LEU A 259 2.33 13.27 14.99
N ASN A 260 3.62 13.16 14.63
CA ASN A 260 4.66 12.47 15.40
C ASN A 260 4.34 11.03 15.82
N TRP A 261 3.68 10.23 14.98
CA TRP A 261 3.34 8.84 15.31
C TRP A 261 4.32 7.81 14.75
N ILE A 262 5.32 8.23 13.95
CA ILE A 262 6.41 7.35 13.51
C ILE A 262 7.30 6.93 14.70
N PRO A 263 7.71 7.82 15.63
CA PRO A 263 8.42 7.41 16.84
C PRO A 263 7.65 6.40 17.70
N GLU A 264 6.32 6.54 17.79
CA GLU A 264 5.48 5.55 18.48
C GLU A 264 5.59 4.17 17.81
N LEU A 265 5.60 4.12 16.47
CA LEU A 265 5.73 2.89 15.70
C LEU A 265 7.11 2.22 15.90
N LEU A 266 8.17 3.02 15.98
CA LEU A 266 9.54 2.56 16.28
C LEU A 266 9.70 2.02 17.71
N GLN A 267 8.81 2.38 18.63
CA GLN A 267 8.84 1.95 20.03
C GLN A 267 7.98 0.70 20.30
N LEU A 268 7.22 0.23 19.31
CA LEU A 268 6.46 -1.01 19.45
C LEU A 268 7.41 -2.21 19.64
N PRO A 269 7.05 -3.22 20.44
CA PRO A 269 7.88 -4.42 20.67
C PRO A 269 7.90 -5.40 19.48
N ASP A 270 7.30 -5.02 18.35
CA ASP A 270 7.15 -5.86 17.16
C ASP A 270 8.20 -5.44 16.12
N LEU A 271 9.08 -6.38 15.75
CA LEU A 271 10.19 -6.14 14.82
C LEU A 271 9.70 -5.78 13.40
N ASP A 272 8.61 -6.39 12.92
CA ASP A 272 8.08 -6.10 11.60
C ASP A 272 7.53 -4.66 11.56
N LYS A 273 6.91 -4.20 12.65
CA LYS A 273 6.44 -2.81 12.78
C LYS A 273 7.59 -1.82 12.85
N GLN A 274 8.65 -2.15 13.59
CA GLN A 274 9.84 -1.30 13.66
C GLN A 274 10.53 -1.20 12.30
N MET A 275 10.67 -2.32 11.57
CA MET A 275 11.25 -2.33 10.22
C MET A 275 10.38 -1.58 9.21
N PHE A 276 9.06 -1.75 9.28
CA PHE A 276 8.12 -0.96 8.50
C PHE A 276 8.28 0.55 8.80
N ALA A 277 8.43 0.93 10.07
CA ALA A 277 8.65 2.33 10.47
C ALA A 277 9.96 2.89 9.93
N VAL A 278 11.04 2.10 9.95
CA VAL A 278 12.35 2.47 9.36
C VAL A 278 12.21 2.67 7.85
N GLU A 279 11.56 1.75 7.15
CA GLU A 279 11.36 1.84 5.70
C GLU A 279 10.49 3.05 5.32
N LEU A 280 9.39 3.26 6.03
CA LEU A 280 8.51 4.43 5.88
C LEU A 280 9.28 5.74 6.11
N THR A 281 10.07 5.81 7.18
CA THR A 281 10.91 6.97 7.49
C THR A 281 11.88 7.26 6.36
N SER A 282 12.51 6.22 5.80
CA SER A 282 13.47 6.37 4.70
C SER A 282 12.84 6.94 3.42
N HIS A 283 11.60 6.54 3.11
CA HIS A 283 10.87 7.07 1.97
C HIS A 283 10.36 8.49 2.21
N LEU A 284 9.90 8.79 3.43
CA LEU A 284 9.50 10.14 3.82
C LEU A 284 10.68 11.12 3.83
N ALA A 285 11.87 10.67 4.23
CA ALA A 285 13.09 11.46 4.21
C ALA A 285 13.42 11.96 2.80
N LEU A 286 13.32 11.09 1.79
CA LEU A 286 13.56 11.47 0.39
C LEU A 286 12.55 12.47 -0.16
N GLN A 287 11.29 12.40 0.29
CA GLN A 287 10.22 13.23 -0.25
C GLN A 287 10.04 14.55 0.52
N ASN A 288 10.27 14.53 1.83
CA ASN A 288 10.00 15.62 2.75
C ASN A 288 11.22 15.85 3.67
N ALA A 289 12.30 16.37 3.10
CA ALA A 289 13.51 16.71 3.83
C ALA A 289 13.28 17.95 4.71
N MET A 290 12.98 17.72 6.00
CA MET A 290 12.72 18.77 7.00
C MET A 290 13.43 18.42 8.32
N PRO A 291 13.68 19.40 9.22
CA PRO A 291 14.35 19.14 10.51
C PRO A 291 13.65 18.08 11.38
N SER A 292 12.32 18.01 11.35
CA SER A 292 11.54 16.98 12.04
C SER A 292 11.82 15.59 11.48
N THR A 293 11.80 15.43 10.16
CA THR A 293 12.12 14.16 9.48
C THR A 293 13.57 13.73 9.73
N LEU A 294 14.51 14.67 9.82
CA LEU A 294 15.90 14.40 10.20
C LEU A 294 15.98 13.83 11.63
N SER A 295 15.26 14.43 12.57
CA SER A 295 15.20 13.94 13.97
C SER A 295 14.64 12.52 14.04
N ILE A 296 13.55 12.24 13.32
CA ILE A 296 12.95 10.90 13.24
C ILE A 296 13.92 9.91 12.56
N SER A 297 14.64 10.32 11.53
CA SER A 297 15.64 9.48 10.86
C SER A 297 16.80 9.13 11.79
N ARG A 298 17.28 10.08 12.60
CA ARG A 298 18.28 9.84 13.64
C ARG A 298 17.77 8.85 14.70
N LEU A 299 16.51 8.99 15.12
CA LEU A 299 15.87 8.05 16.04
C LEU A 299 15.83 6.64 15.42
N ALA A 300 15.44 6.50 14.16
CA ALA A 300 15.41 5.21 13.46
C ALA A 300 16.80 4.54 13.43
N ILE A 301 17.87 5.31 13.15
CA ILE A 301 19.26 4.81 13.19
C ILE A 301 19.63 4.31 14.60
N ASN A 302 19.29 5.09 15.64
CA ASN A 302 19.55 4.70 17.04
C ASN A 302 18.77 3.45 17.46
N THR A 303 17.52 3.32 17.00
CA THR A 303 16.70 2.13 17.23
C THR A 303 17.36 0.91 16.60
N LEU A 304 17.79 0.97 15.34
CA LEU A 304 18.51 -0.13 14.67
C LEU A 304 19.81 -0.52 15.40
N ALA A 305 20.59 0.47 15.85
CA ALA A 305 21.79 0.22 16.65
C ALA A 305 21.48 -0.50 17.97
N THR A 306 20.40 -0.10 18.64
CA THR A 306 19.95 -0.71 19.90
C THR A 306 19.47 -2.14 19.68
N LEU A 307 18.65 -2.37 18.66
CA LEU A 307 18.14 -3.70 18.29
C LEU A 307 19.29 -4.67 18.00
N LEU A 308 20.33 -4.23 17.30
CA LEU A 308 21.52 -5.04 17.03
C LEU A 308 22.19 -5.55 18.32
N SER A 309 22.11 -4.78 19.42
CA SER A 309 22.73 -5.15 20.70
C SER A 309 21.88 -6.10 21.56
N VAL A 310 20.56 -6.12 21.35
CA VAL A 310 19.61 -6.84 22.23
C VAL A 310 19.08 -8.13 21.61
N LEU A 311 18.99 -8.22 20.29
CA LEU A 311 18.32 -9.32 19.60
C LEU A 311 19.15 -10.60 19.49
N GLY A 312 18.50 -11.71 19.16
CA GLY A 312 19.14 -12.98 18.82
C GLY A 312 19.91 -12.94 17.50
N GLU A 313 20.70 -13.96 17.22
CA GLU A 313 21.55 -14.02 16.02
C GLU A 313 20.76 -13.97 14.70
N GLU A 314 19.71 -14.78 14.57
CA GLU A 314 18.89 -14.84 13.35
C GLU A 314 18.14 -13.52 13.08
N GLU A 315 17.56 -12.92 14.12
CA GLU A 315 16.83 -11.65 14.04
C GLU A 315 17.75 -10.49 13.65
N ARG A 316 18.99 -10.46 14.18
CA ARG A 316 20.00 -9.47 13.80
C ARG A 316 20.30 -9.52 12.30
N LEU A 317 20.54 -10.70 11.75
CA LEU A 317 20.87 -10.86 10.33
C LEU A 317 19.72 -10.40 9.44
N SER A 318 18.48 -10.76 9.81
CA SER A 318 17.27 -10.34 9.11
C SER A 318 17.11 -8.81 9.08
N ILE A 319 17.24 -8.15 10.23
CA ILE A 319 17.14 -6.69 10.34
C ILE A 319 18.27 -5.99 9.59
N MET A 320 19.49 -6.52 9.68
CA MET A 320 20.62 -6.00 8.93
C MET A 320 20.30 -6.01 7.44
N GLU A 321 19.87 -7.15 6.89
CA GLU A 321 19.53 -7.25 5.47
C GLU A 321 18.41 -6.30 5.06
N ALA A 322 17.31 -6.29 5.83
CA ALA A 322 16.11 -5.53 5.51
C ALA A 322 16.31 -4.00 5.64
N SER A 323 17.22 -3.54 6.51
CA SER A 323 17.42 -2.11 6.78
C SER A 323 18.38 -1.42 5.80
N LEU A 324 19.28 -2.16 5.12
CA LEU A 324 20.30 -1.57 4.23
C LEU A 324 19.74 -0.58 3.20
N PRO A 325 18.65 -0.89 2.45
CA PRO A 325 18.11 0.05 1.47
C PRO A 325 17.61 1.34 2.13
N SER A 326 17.05 1.24 3.34
CA SER A 326 16.55 2.38 4.10
C SER A 326 17.69 3.29 4.56
N LEU A 327 18.84 2.72 4.96
CA LEU A 327 20.04 3.50 5.34
C LEU A 327 20.57 4.32 4.16
N VAL A 328 20.62 3.74 2.96
CA VAL A 328 21.04 4.47 1.75
C VAL A 328 20.11 5.65 1.46
N ARG A 329 18.79 5.44 1.54
CA ARG A 329 17.80 6.49 1.31
C ARG A 329 17.89 7.61 2.34
N ILE A 330 18.10 7.28 3.61
CA ILE A 330 18.31 8.28 4.69
C ILE A 330 19.59 9.09 4.42
N GLY A 331 20.70 8.43 4.07
CA GLY A 331 21.96 9.11 3.78
C GLY A 331 21.87 10.04 2.56
N ARG A 332 21.13 9.64 1.53
CA ARG A 332 20.84 10.50 0.36
C ARG A 332 19.98 11.71 0.72
N ALA A 333 19.03 11.56 1.64
CA ALA A 333 18.18 12.66 2.10
C ALA A 333 18.89 13.62 3.06
N PHE A 334 19.73 13.09 3.96
CA PHE A 334 20.37 13.84 5.04
C PHE A 334 21.87 13.54 5.10
N PRO A 335 22.70 14.29 4.35
CA PRO A 335 24.15 14.12 4.38
C PRO A 335 24.78 14.27 5.78
N SER A 336 24.16 15.06 6.65
CA SER A 336 24.60 15.24 8.05
C SER A 336 24.50 13.98 8.92
N LEU A 337 23.83 12.92 8.46
CA LEU A 337 23.73 11.64 9.17
C LEU A 337 24.70 10.57 8.62
N ILE A 338 25.53 10.91 7.63
CA ILE A 338 26.41 9.92 6.98
C ILE A 338 27.38 9.29 7.98
N ASP A 339 28.00 10.06 8.87
CA ASP A 339 28.93 9.50 9.86
C ASP A 339 28.23 8.50 10.81
N ASP A 340 27.02 8.83 11.28
CA ASP A 340 26.19 7.95 12.11
C ASP A 340 25.84 6.65 11.36
N LEU A 341 25.51 6.76 10.07
CA LEU A 341 25.19 5.62 9.19
C LEU A 341 26.41 4.74 8.92
N LEU A 342 27.58 5.33 8.65
CA LEU A 342 28.83 4.60 8.43
C LEU A 342 29.23 3.86 9.71
N HIS A 343 29.09 4.48 10.88
CA HIS A 343 29.32 3.82 12.16
C HIS A 343 28.40 2.60 12.34
N LEU A 344 27.10 2.74 12.04
CA LEU A 344 26.16 1.61 12.06
C LEU A 344 26.56 0.49 11.09
N LEU A 345 26.98 0.82 9.86
CA LEU A 345 27.44 -0.16 8.88
C LEU A 345 28.73 -0.88 9.31
N VAL A 346 29.64 -0.20 10.00
CA VAL A 346 30.82 -0.83 10.60
C VAL A 346 30.41 -1.83 11.68
N MET A 347 29.41 -1.49 12.52
CA MET A 347 28.85 -2.45 13.49
C MET A 347 28.24 -3.65 12.78
N TYR A 348 27.48 -3.43 11.70
CA TYR A 348 26.93 -4.51 10.85
C TYR A 348 28.03 -5.41 10.29
N GLY A 349 29.10 -4.81 9.76
CA GLY A 349 30.25 -5.54 9.22
C GLY A 349 30.96 -6.39 10.28
N ARG A 350 31.14 -5.88 11.50
CA ARG A 350 31.73 -6.63 12.62
C ARG A 350 30.87 -7.83 13.02
N VAL A 351 29.56 -7.64 13.14
CA VAL A 351 28.62 -8.73 13.46
C VAL A 351 28.60 -9.78 12.36
N GLY A 352 28.52 -9.35 11.09
CA GLY A 352 28.56 -10.25 9.94
C GLY A 352 29.86 -11.06 9.85
N ALA A 353 31.01 -10.40 10.06
CA ALA A 353 32.32 -11.07 10.05
C ALA A 353 32.46 -12.09 11.19
N ALA A 354 32.00 -11.76 12.40
CA ALA A 354 31.98 -12.68 13.53
C ALA A 354 31.10 -13.91 13.24
N HIS A 355 29.92 -13.71 12.66
CA HIS A 355 29.02 -14.79 12.25
C HIS A 355 29.68 -15.71 11.19
N SER A 356 30.27 -15.13 10.15
CA SER A 356 30.96 -15.91 9.12
C SER A 356 32.16 -16.71 9.64
N ALA A 357 32.82 -16.25 10.71
CA ALA A 357 33.92 -16.98 11.35
C ALA A 357 33.45 -18.17 12.21
N LEU A 358 32.21 -18.14 12.68
CA LEU A 358 31.59 -19.20 13.49
C LEU A 358 30.86 -20.25 12.61
N SER A 359 30.36 -19.84 11.45
CA SER A 359 29.79 -20.76 10.46
C SER A 359 30.89 -21.62 9.84
N THR A 360 30.67 -22.94 9.73
CA THR A 360 31.66 -23.93 9.25
C THR A 360 31.98 -23.83 7.75
N ALA A 361 31.46 -22.82 7.05
CA ALA A 361 31.86 -22.46 5.71
C ALA A 361 33.28 -21.84 5.72
N PRO A 362 34.12 -22.08 4.69
CA PRO A 362 35.44 -21.47 4.64
C PRO A 362 35.28 -19.95 4.73
N SER A 363 36.05 -19.33 5.62
CA SER A 363 36.04 -17.89 5.83
C SER A 363 36.05 -17.18 4.47
N PRO A 364 35.17 -16.18 4.23
CA PRO A 364 35.44 -15.28 3.14
C PRO A 364 36.86 -14.76 3.40
N HIS A 365 37.74 -14.92 2.42
CA HIS A 365 39.09 -14.35 2.49
C HIS A 365 38.99 -12.97 3.12
N SER A 366 39.94 -12.59 3.95
CA SER A 366 40.13 -11.21 4.37
C SER A 366 40.25 -10.37 3.09
N ILE A 367 39.11 -9.87 2.56
CA ILE A 367 39.07 -9.17 1.28
C ILE A 367 39.68 -7.81 1.59
N ALA A 368 40.97 -7.71 1.29
CA ALA A 368 41.64 -6.43 1.10
C ALA A 368 40.79 -5.57 0.17
N PHE A 369 40.73 -4.27 0.44
CA PHE A 369 40.09 -3.21 -0.37
C PHE A 369 40.67 -3.07 -1.80
N LEU A 370 41.22 -4.14 -2.37
CA LEU A 370 41.76 -4.17 -3.72
C LEU A 370 40.59 -4.36 -4.68
N ASP A 371 40.04 -3.25 -5.15
CA ASP A 371 39.47 -3.21 -6.49
C ASP A 371 40.56 -3.78 -7.43
N LYS A 372 40.23 -4.82 -8.20
CA LYS A 372 41.15 -5.32 -9.22
C LYS A 372 41.43 -4.16 -10.20
N PRO A 373 42.69 -3.77 -10.45
CA PRO A 373 42.99 -3.01 -11.64
C PRO A 373 42.83 -3.96 -12.84
N ASP A 374 42.15 -3.48 -13.88
CA ASP A 374 42.04 -4.12 -15.18
C ASP A 374 43.43 -4.21 -15.86
N TYR A 375 44.26 -5.19 -15.48
CA TYR A 375 45.42 -5.59 -16.25
C TYR A 375 45.55 -7.12 -16.20
N GLU A 376 45.22 -7.76 -17.31
CA GLU A 376 45.61 -9.13 -17.62
C GLU A 376 47.12 -9.15 -17.85
N GLU A 377 47.89 -9.70 -16.91
CA GLU A 377 49.23 -10.20 -17.19
C GLU A 377 49.23 -11.72 -17.06
N ASP A 378 49.33 -12.37 -18.22
CA ASP A 378 49.66 -13.78 -18.38
C ASP A 378 51.04 -14.07 -17.78
N VAL A 379 51.06 -14.66 -16.58
CA VAL A 379 52.23 -15.38 -16.08
C VAL A 379 51.83 -16.83 -15.81
N ALA A 380 52.24 -17.70 -16.72
CA ALA A 380 52.15 -19.14 -16.59
C ALA A 380 52.99 -19.59 -15.37
N CYS A 381 52.31 -19.97 -14.28
CA CYS A 381 52.92 -20.69 -13.17
C CYS A 381 52.22 -22.04 -13.04
N GLU A 382 53.02 -23.10 -13.14
CA GLU A 382 52.60 -24.49 -13.16
C GLU A 382 51.82 -24.87 -11.89
N THR A 383 50.66 -25.47 -12.14
CA THR A 383 49.73 -26.19 -11.26
C THR A 383 50.28 -26.70 -9.92
N ILE A 384 49.92 -26.04 -8.83
CA ILE A 384 49.90 -26.60 -7.47
C ILE A 384 48.48 -27.17 -7.19
N PRO A 385 48.29 -28.48 -6.97
CA PRO A 385 46.97 -29.12 -6.92
C PRO A 385 46.03 -28.66 -5.79
N TRP A 386 46.56 -28.08 -4.71
CA TRP A 386 45.78 -27.53 -3.58
C TRP A 386 45.51 -26.02 -3.70
N LEU A 387 46.02 -25.39 -4.75
CA LEU A 387 45.88 -23.96 -5.06
C LEU A 387 44.89 -23.74 -6.21
N ARG A 388 43.83 -24.55 -6.27
CA ARG A 388 42.66 -24.18 -7.07
C ARG A 388 42.02 -22.96 -6.38
N PRO A 389 41.85 -21.81 -7.05
CA PRO A 389 40.93 -20.80 -6.56
C PRO A 389 39.54 -21.44 -6.57
N ARG A 390 39.09 -21.86 -5.39
CA ARG A 390 37.76 -22.40 -5.20
C ARG A 390 36.82 -21.20 -5.37
N LYS A 391 35.89 -21.28 -6.32
CA LYS A 391 34.91 -20.21 -6.60
C LYS A 391 34.29 -19.74 -5.28
N VAL A 392 34.47 -18.47 -4.98
CA VAL A 392 33.78 -17.75 -3.91
C VAL A 392 32.28 -18.00 -4.08
N PRO A 393 31.54 -18.44 -3.04
CA PRO A 393 30.09 -18.40 -3.10
C PRO A 393 29.65 -16.92 -3.07
N GLN A 394 29.37 -16.44 -4.28
CA GLN A 394 28.31 -15.52 -4.68
C GLN A 394 28.30 -14.09 -4.11
N GLU A 395 28.13 -13.16 -5.04
CA GLU A 395 27.85 -11.72 -4.91
C GLU A 395 26.62 -11.38 -4.01
N ASP A 396 25.95 -12.38 -3.43
CA ASP A 396 24.71 -12.28 -2.66
C ASP A 396 24.87 -12.43 -1.13
N SER A 397 26.08 -12.56 -0.60
CA SER A 397 26.26 -12.60 0.86
C SER A 397 25.85 -11.27 1.53
N LEU A 398 25.25 -11.33 2.73
CA LEU A 398 24.92 -10.14 3.54
C LEU A 398 26.12 -9.20 3.69
N TYR A 399 27.32 -9.77 3.84
CA TYR A 399 28.57 -9.03 3.93
C TYR A 399 28.88 -8.23 2.65
N ALA A 400 28.68 -8.82 1.46
CA ALA A 400 28.84 -8.12 0.19
C ALA A 400 27.83 -6.97 0.05
N ARG A 401 26.57 -7.16 0.49
CA ARG A 401 25.55 -6.10 0.48
C ARG A 401 25.87 -4.96 1.44
N ILE A 402 26.44 -5.24 2.61
CA ILE A 402 26.94 -4.21 3.54
C ILE A 402 28.05 -3.38 2.89
N ILE A 403 29.01 -4.04 2.22
CA ILE A 403 30.09 -3.34 1.51
C ILE A 403 29.55 -2.49 0.36
N SER A 404 28.61 -3.01 -0.43
CA SER A 404 27.96 -2.25 -1.51
C SER A 404 27.26 -1.00 -0.96
N THR A 405 26.50 -1.16 0.13
CA THR A 405 25.80 -0.06 0.80
C THR A 405 26.79 0.98 1.34
N PHE A 406 27.91 0.55 1.90
CA PHE A 406 28.98 1.44 2.35
C PHE A 406 29.57 2.24 1.17
N LYS A 407 29.91 1.57 0.05
CA LYS A 407 30.40 2.24 -1.16
C LYS A 407 29.40 3.26 -1.69
N GLU A 408 28.11 2.91 -1.75
CA GLU A 408 27.04 3.82 -2.20
C GLU A 408 26.94 5.09 -1.33
N LEU A 409 27.02 4.95 -0.01
CA LEU A 409 26.97 6.10 0.90
C LEU A 409 28.21 6.99 0.78
N VAL A 410 29.40 6.41 0.61
CA VAL A 410 30.64 7.18 0.41
C VAL A 410 30.61 7.95 -0.92
N ILE A 411 30.11 7.33 -2.00
CA ILE A 411 29.93 8.01 -3.29
C ILE A 411 28.91 9.16 -3.15
N ALA A 412 27.80 8.93 -2.45
CA ALA A 412 26.82 9.98 -2.18
C ALA A 412 27.43 11.15 -1.39
N SER A 413 28.24 10.87 -0.36
CA SER A 413 28.94 11.87 0.45
C SER A 413 29.94 12.71 -0.36
N THR A 414 30.77 12.06 -1.16
CA THR A 414 31.80 12.72 -1.97
C THR A 414 31.21 13.58 -3.09
N MET A 415 30.11 13.14 -3.70
CA MET A 415 29.36 13.94 -4.68
C MET A 415 28.73 15.19 -4.04
N THR A 416 28.24 15.12 -2.81
CA THR A 416 27.69 16.29 -2.10
C THR A 416 28.76 17.31 -1.69
N HIS A 417 29.99 16.86 -1.43
CA HIS A 417 31.10 17.75 -1.11
C HIS A 417 31.65 18.54 -2.30
N ASN A 418 31.41 18.06 -3.53
CA ASN A 418 31.85 18.73 -4.77
C ASN A 418 30.85 19.76 -5.31
N LEU A 419 29.71 19.96 -4.64
CA LEU A 419 28.65 20.90 -5.02
C LEU A 419 28.61 22.17 -4.15
N TYR A 420 29.58 22.35 -3.25
CA TYR A 420 29.75 23.55 -2.42
C TYR A 420 31.13 24.17 -2.56
#